data_AF-A0A2T7MAK2-F1
#
_entry.id   AF-A0A2T7MAK2-F1
#
_cell.length_a   1.000
_cell.length_b   1.000
_cell.length_c   1.000
_cell.angle_alpha   90.00
_cell.angle_beta   90.00
_cell.angle_gamma   90.00
#
_symmetry.space_group_name_H-M   'P 1'
#
loop_
_entity.id
_entity.type
_entity.pdbx_description
1 polymer ?
#
loop_
_entity_poly.entity_id
_entity_poly.type
_entity_poly.pdbx_seq_one_letter_code
_entity_poly.pdbx_strand_id
1 'polypeptide(L)'
;MIKRPPLPSVTGMDTEEAAATATDTSPVASARGFYGCVIALIAFFTLIALGAHALTEFEKGLDGDGQLEQPGFAGSVSQPLGPGTTARYEDGLRVTVGRPERHDDGTYGITVTFKNGTDEDLRLGDEEFSGTLDVRPGESGQDHAPGDDVSWLNGDEVASALAPPLPEGEERTVPVRLKPDREGAPVTLEVTPPHSGYRETAYFQLTLG
;
A
#
# COMPACT_ATOMS: atom_id res chain seq x y z
N MET A 1 -52.59 -14.70 116.36
CA MET A 1 -52.02 -13.35 116.53
C MET A 1 -51.17 -13.03 115.32
N ILE A 2 -51.38 -11.82 114.79
CA ILE A 2 -50.77 -11.24 113.58
C ILE A 2 -49.34 -10.76 113.90
N LYS A 3 -48.37 -11.00 112.99
CA LYS A 3 -47.40 -9.98 112.53
C LYS A 3 -46.79 -10.40 111.18
N ARG A 4 -46.61 -9.39 110.33
CA ARG A 4 -46.55 -9.41 108.86
C ARG A 4 -45.13 -9.70 108.31
N PRO A 5 -45.04 -10.17 107.05
CA PRO A 5 -43.81 -10.27 106.26
C PRO A 5 -43.45 -8.91 105.59
N PRO A 6 -42.27 -8.77 104.96
CA PRO A 6 -42.09 -7.86 103.85
C PRO A 6 -42.20 -8.58 102.49
N LEU A 7 -43.15 -8.12 101.67
CA LEU A 7 -43.29 -8.27 100.21
C LEU A 7 -42.44 -7.16 99.51
N PRO A 8 -42.34 -6.99 98.16
CA PRO A 8 -43.01 -7.71 97.06
C PRO A 8 -42.11 -8.07 95.83
N SER A 9 -42.73 -8.82 94.93
CA SER A 9 -42.50 -8.95 93.49
C SER A 9 -42.77 -7.67 92.68
N VAL A 10 -42.29 -7.62 91.41
CA VAL A 10 -42.91 -7.13 90.15
C VAL A 10 -41.84 -6.47 89.26
N THR A 11 -41.44 -7.03 88.11
CA THR A 11 -41.97 -6.87 86.72
C THR A 11 -41.93 -5.45 86.12
N GLY A 12 -41.45 -5.36 84.87
CA GLY A 12 -41.41 -4.18 83.98
C GLY A 12 -40.02 -4.07 83.34
N MET A 13 -39.75 -4.25 82.04
CA MET A 13 -40.47 -3.99 80.79
C MET A 13 -41.07 -2.59 80.69
N ASP A 14 -40.23 -1.66 80.21
CA ASP A 14 -40.49 -0.63 79.18
C ASP A 14 -39.10 -0.09 78.74
N THR A 15 -38.65 -0.27 77.49
CA THR A 15 -38.97 0.46 76.23
C THR A 15 -38.22 1.79 76.08
N GLU A 16 -37.13 1.75 75.28
CA GLU A 16 -36.67 2.79 74.34
C GLU A 16 -35.91 2.00 73.26
N GLU A 17 -36.51 1.65 72.12
CA GLU A 17 -36.63 2.48 70.91
C GLU A 17 -35.34 3.23 70.54
N ALA A 18 -34.50 2.58 69.73
CA ALA A 18 -33.77 3.27 68.68
C ALA A 18 -33.79 2.37 67.43
N ALA A 19 -34.61 2.84 66.50
CA ALA A 19 -34.89 2.39 65.15
C ALA A 19 -33.75 1.72 64.36
N ALA A 20 -34.19 0.79 63.49
CA ALA A 20 -33.71 0.56 62.12
C ALA A 20 -32.22 0.13 61.98
N THR A 21 -31.87 -0.92 61.25
CA THR A 21 -32.35 -1.24 59.90
C THR A 21 -31.81 -2.63 59.57
N ALA A 22 -32.69 -3.56 59.19
CA ALA A 22 -32.27 -4.70 58.40
C ALA A 22 -31.74 -4.15 57.07
N THR A 23 -30.43 -4.18 56.87
CA THR A 23 -29.84 -3.91 55.56
C THR A 23 -29.32 -5.23 55.04
N ASP A 24 -30.17 -5.86 54.24
CA ASP A 24 -29.80 -6.90 53.30
C ASP A 24 -28.73 -6.28 52.38
N THR A 25 -27.46 -6.51 52.70
CA THR A 25 -26.36 -6.06 51.86
C THR A 25 -26.34 -6.96 50.63
N SER A 26 -27.09 -6.52 49.61
CA SER A 26 -26.87 -6.89 48.22
C SER A 26 -25.36 -6.96 47.95
N PRO A 27 -24.86 -7.96 47.20
CA PRO A 27 -23.45 -8.04 46.92
C PRO A 27 -23.08 -6.74 46.21
N VAL A 28 -22.15 -5.98 46.81
CA VAL A 28 -21.54 -4.84 46.13
C VAL A 28 -20.98 -5.41 44.83
N ALA A 29 -21.65 -5.10 43.72
CA ALA A 29 -21.19 -5.43 42.39
C ALA A 29 -19.78 -4.86 42.29
N SER A 30 -18.79 -5.75 42.43
CA SER A 30 -17.41 -5.35 42.54
C SER A 30 -17.06 -4.60 41.27
N ALA A 31 -16.58 -3.35 41.38
CA ALA A 31 -16.12 -2.56 40.25
C ALA A 31 -15.10 -3.33 39.37
N ARG A 32 -14.40 -4.32 39.95
CA ARG A 32 -13.55 -5.29 39.25
C ARG A 32 -14.26 -6.06 38.12
N GLY A 33 -15.55 -6.38 38.24
CA GLY A 33 -16.32 -7.06 37.19
C GLY A 33 -16.64 -6.15 36.01
N PHE A 34 -16.89 -4.86 36.27
CA PHE A 34 -17.15 -3.85 35.24
C PHE A 34 -15.87 -3.46 34.49
N TYR A 35 -14.77 -3.20 35.20
CA TYR A 35 -13.46 -2.94 34.58
C TYR A 35 -12.95 -4.17 33.81
N GLY A 36 -13.16 -5.38 34.31
CA GLY A 36 -12.83 -6.62 33.59
C GLY A 36 -13.64 -6.78 32.31
N CYS A 37 -14.93 -6.45 32.34
CA CYS A 37 -15.79 -6.47 31.15
C CYS A 37 -15.37 -5.42 30.12
N VAL A 38 -15.04 -4.19 30.56
CA VAL A 38 -14.52 -3.14 29.67
C VAL A 38 -13.18 -3.52 29.05
N ILE A 39 -12.25 -4.08 29.83
CA ILE A 39 -10.96 -4.57 29.32
C ILE A 39 -11.16 -5.71 28.31
N ALA A 40 -12.08 -6.64 28.59
CA ALA A 40 -12.40 -7.72 27.66
C ALA A 40 -12.98 -7.20 26.35
N LEU A 41 -13.87 -6.19 26.40
CA LEU A 41 -14.41 -5.55 25.20
C LEU A 41 -13.31 -4.83 24.40
N ILE A 42 -12.44 -4.07 25.05
CA ILE A 42 -11.31 -3.41 24.38
C ILE A 42 -10.42 -4.46 23.72
N ALA A 43 -10.01 -5.50 24.43
CA ALA A 43 -9.19 -6.57 23.87
C ALA A 43 -9.87 -7.25 22.68
N PHE A 44 -11.18 -7.51 22.77
CA PHE A 44 -11.96 -8.10 21.68
C PHE A 44 -12.00 -7.21 20.44
N PHE A 45 -12.26 -5.90 20.60
CA PHE A 45 -12.25 -4.96 19.48
C PHE A 45 -10.84 -4.77 18.89
N THR A 46 -9.80 -4.75 19.72
CA THR A 46 -8.41 -4.69 19.24
C THR A 46 -8.05 -5.94 18.45
N LEU A 47 -8.47 -7.13 18.89
CA LEU A 47 -8.26 -8.38 18.16
C LEU A 47 -9.04 -8.43 16.84
N ILE A 48 -10.27 -7.90 16.82
CA ILE A 48 -11.03 -7.77 15.56
C ILE A 48 -10.34 -6.79 14.62
N ALA A 49 -9.85 -5.65 15.13
CA ALA A 49 -9.14 -4.68 14.31
C ALA A 49 -7.83 -5.26 13.75
N LEU A 50 -7.06 -5.98 14.56
CA LEU A 50 -5.86 -6.69 14.10
C LEU A 50 -6.20 -7.81 13.12
N GLY A 51 -7.26 -8.57 13.36
CA GLY A 51 -7.70 -9.65 12.48
C GLY A 51 -8.20 -9.13 11.14
N ALA A 52 -8.94 -8.01 11.14
CA ALA A 52 -9.35 -7.32 9.94
C ALA A 52 -8.15 -6.78 9.17
N HIS A 53 -7.20 -6.11 9.85
CA HIS A 53 -5.98 -5.61 9.22
C HIS A 53 -5.15 -6.76 8.62
N ALA A 54 -4.95 -7.85 9.35
CA ALA A 54 -4.22 -9.02 8.86
C ALA A 54 -4.92 -9.70 7.67
N LEU A 55 -6.25 -9.73 7.63
CA LEU A 55 -7.01 -10.21 6.47
C LEU A 55 -6.87 -9.27 5.28
N THR A 56 -6.90 -7.95 5.49
CA THR A 56 -6.68 -6.99 4.40
C THR A 56 -5.26 -7.09 3.84
N GLU A 57 -4.25 -7.25 4.70
CA GLU A 57 -2.86 -7.48 4.24
C GLU A 57 -2.71 -8.83 3.54
N PHE A 58 -3.43 -9.87 3.98
CA PHE A 58 -3.42 -11.17 3.31
C PHE A 58 -4.17 -11.18 1.98
N GLU A 59 -5.29 -10.47 1.87
CA GLU A 59 -6.02 -10.29 0.61
C GLU A 59 -5.22 -9.45 -0.39
N LYS A 60 -4.54 -8.39 0.07
CA LYS A 60 -3.58 -7.62 -0.76
C LYS A 60 -2.39 -8.47 -1.22
N GLY A 61 -1.87 -9.33 -0.35
CA GLY A 61 -0.80 -10.28 -0.72
C GLY A 61 -1.25 -11.42 -1.64
N LEU A 62 -2.54 -11.54 -1.95
CA LEU A 62 -3.10 -12.49 -2.93
C LEU A 62 -3.43 -11.84 -4.28
N ASP A 63 -3.48 -10.51 -4.35
CA ASP A 63 -3.61 -9.74 -5.60
C ASP A 63 -2.24 -9.73 -6.30
N GLY A 64 -1.88 -10.83 -6.95
CA GLY A 64 -1.02 -10.82 -8.13
C GLY A 64 0.41 -10.31 -7.98
N ASP A 65 1.36 -11.24 -7.86
CA ASP A 65 2.80 -10.96 -7.84
C ASP A 65 3.27 -10.29 -9.15
N GLY A 66 3.18 -8.97 -9.25
CA GLY A 66 3.83 -8.17 -10.28
C GLY A 66 3.44 -8.44 -11.74
N GLN A 67 2.31 -9.11 -11.98
CA GLN A 67 1.77 -9.34 -13.31
C GLN A 67 1.06 -8.09 -13.85
N LEU A 68 1.01 -7.95 -15.18
CA LEU A 68 0.28 -6.86 -15.81
C LEU A 68 -1.25 -7.13 -15.80
N GLU A 69 -2.03 -6.21 -15.23
CA GLU A 69 -3.49 -6.25 -15.26
C GLU A 69 -4.02 -6.20 -16.71
N GLN A 70 -4.96 -7.09 -17.07
CA GLN A 70 -5.63 -7.05 -18.38
C GLN A 70 -7.06 -6.50 -18.27
N PRO A 71 -7.38 -5.43 -19.03
CA PRO A 71 -7.82 -5.67 -20.40
C PRO A 71 -7.21 -4.70 -21.45
N GLY A 72 -6.68 -5.23 -22.56
CA GLY A 72 -6.12 -4.46 -23.67
C GLY A 72 -4.85 -5.08 -24.27
N PHE A 73 -3.97 -4.27 -24.87
CA PHE A 73 -2.61 -4.69 -25.21
C PHE A 73 -1.90 -5.10 -23.92
N ALA A 74 -1.29 -6.29 -23.91
CA ALA A 74 -0.75 -6.91 -22.71
C ALA A 74 0.51 -6.22 -22.17
N GLY A 75 1.12 -5.29 -22.94
CA GLY A 75 2.41 -4.71 -22.58
C GLY A 75 3.56 -5.71 -22.64
N SER A 76 3.35 -6.84 -23.31
CA SER A 76 4.37 -7.84 -23.58
C SER A 76 5.17 -7.49 -24.84
N VAL A 77 6.27 -8.19 -25.06
CA VAL A 77 7.10 -8.07 -26.27
C VAL A 77 6.27 -8.19 -27.56
N SER A 78 5.31 -9.13 -27.59
CA SER A 78 4.50 -9.40 -28.78
C SER A 78 3.28 -8.48 -28.92
N GLN A 79 2.90 -7.79 -27.85
CA GLN A 79 1.76 -6.87 -27.81
C GLN A 79 2.12 -5.65 -26.96
N PRO A 80 3.08 -4.83 -27.41
CA PRO A 80 3.57 -3.71 -26.64
C PRO A 80 2.48 -2.64 -26.49
N LEU A 81 2.61 -1.86 -25.43
CA LEU A 81 1.79 -0.70 -25.14
C LEU A 81 2.16 0.47 -26.08
N GLY A 82 1.19 1.33 -26.35
CA GLY A 82 1.39 2.51 -27.18
C GLY A 82 1.78 3.77 -26.40
N PRO A 83 2.12 4.87 -27.09
CA PRO A 83 2.40 6.15 -26.44
C PRO A 83 1.16 6.71 -25.73
N GLY A 84 1.35 7.28 -24.54
CA GLY A 84 0.29 7.83 -23.69
C GLY A 84 -0.54 6.77 -22.96
N THR A 85 -0.09 5.52 -22.91
CA THR A 85 -0.78 4.43 -22.21
C THR A 85 -0.07 4.10 -20.89
N THR A 86 -0.75 3.30 -20.07
CA THR A 86 -0.31 2.94 -18.72
C THR A 86 -0.24 1.42 -18.59
N ALA A 87 0.94 0.90 -18.25
CA ALA A 87 1.10 -0.44 -17.69
C ALA A 87 0.57 -0.42 -16.25
N ARG A 88 -0.29 -1.38 -15.93
CA ARG A 88 -0.88 -1.54 -14.60
C ARG A 88 -0.47 -2.89 -14.07
N TYR A 89 0.04 -2.92 -12.86
CA TYR A 89 0.46 -4.14 -12.19
C TYR A 89 -0.59 -4.50 -11.14
N GLU A 90 -0.82 -5.80 -10.93
CA GLU A 90 -1.82 -6.30 -9.99
C GLU A 90 -1.55 -5.83 -8.55
N ASP A 91 -0.27 -5.66 -8.19
CA ASP A 91 0.18 -5.11 -6.89
C ASP A 91 -0.06 -3.60 -6.71
N GLY A 92 -0.64 -2.93 -7.71
CA GLY A 92 -1.00 -1.51 -7.66
C GLY A 92 0.02 -0.56 -8.28
N LEU A 93 1.22 -1.01 -8.66
CA LEU A 93 2.16 -0.18 -9.43
C LEU A 93 1.55 0.22 -10.77
N ARG A 94 1.77 1.48 -11.18
CA ARG A 94 1.35 1.96 -12.52
C ARG A 94 2.49 2.71 -13.16
N VAL A 95 2.76 2.40 -14.43
CA VAL A 95 3.78 3.08 -15.23
C VAL A 95 3.16 3.65 -16.48
N THR A 96 3.24 4.96 -16.67
CA THR A 96 2.71 5.66 -17.84
C THR A 96 3.85 6.20 -18.67
N VAL A 97 3.83 5.92 -19.97
CA VAL A 97 4.79 6.49 -20.92
C VAL A 97 4.07 7.53 -21.77
N GLY A 98 4.56 8.76 -21.74
CA GLY A 98 4.04 9.88 -22.49
C GLY A 98 4.21 9.73 -24.01
N ARG A 99 3.57 10.62 -24.77
CA ARG A 99 3.82 10.72 -26.21
C ARG A 99 5.20 11.38 -26.43
N PRO A 100 5.98 10.95 -27.42
CA PRO A 100 7.20 11.66 -27.80
C PRO A 100 6.89 13.10 -28.25
N GLU A 101 7.61 14.06 -27.71
CA GLU A 101 7.52 15.48 -28.07
C GLU A 101 8.81 15.93 -28.75
N ARG A 102 8.69 16.48 -29.96
CA ARG A 102 9.84 16.92 -30.75
C ARG A 102 10.36 18.28 -30.26
N HIS A 103 11.67 18.38 -30.09
CA HIS A 103 12.37 19.63 -29.80
C HIS A 103 13.03 20.22 -31.07
N ASP A 104 13.38 21.50 -31.01
CA ASP A 104 13.96 22.25 -32.15
C ASP A 104 15.34 21.72 -32.60
N ASP A 105 16.05 21.04 -31.71
CA ASP A 105 17.37 20.45 -31.96
C ASP A 105 17.30 19.04 -32.58
N GLY A 106 16.10 18.58 -32.93
CA GLY A 106 15.86 17.25 -33.48
C GLY A 106 15.87 16.13 -32.44
N THR A 107 15.92 16.46 -31.14
CA THR A 107 15.72 15.49 -30.06
C THR A 107 14.24 15.33 -29.73
N TYR A 108 13.90 14.24 -29.06
CA TYR A 108 12.55 13.94 -28.60
C TYR A 108 12.57 13.76 -27.09
N GLY A 109 11.64 14.45 -26.41
CA GLY A 109 11.36 14.27 -24.99
C GLY A 109 10.22 13.29 -24.79
N ILE A 110 10.37 12.35 -23.87
CA ILE A 110 9.33 11.40 -23.45
C ILE A 110 9.28 11.45 -21.92
N THR A 111 8.09 11.50 -21.34
CA THR A 111 7.93 11.38 -19.88
C THR A 111 7.62 9.94 -19.50
N VAL A 112 8.26 9.44 -18.46
CA VAL A 112 7.92 8.14 -17.84
C VAL A 112 7.51 8.41 -16.41
N THR A 113 6.29 8.04 -16.07
CA THR A 113 5.67 8.32 -14.78
C THR A 113 5.39 7.03 -14.03
N PHE A 114 6.04 6.85 -12.89
CA PHE A 114 5.83 5.75 -11.95
C PHE A 114 4.92 6.22 -10.83
N LYS A 115 3.79 5.55 -10.63
CA LYS A 115 2.90 5.77 -9.49
C LYS A 115 2.93 4.54 -8.61
N ASN A 116 3.41 4.71 -7.39
CA ASN A 116 3.49 3.63 -6.41
C ASN A 116 2.12 3.45 -5.74
N GLY A 117 1.36 2.44 -6.17
CA GLY A 117 0.14 2.01 -5.49
C GLY A 117 0.35 0.79 -4.59
N THR A 118 1.59 0.34 -4.40
CA THR A 118 1.94 -0.80 -3.56
C THR A 118 1.99 -0.37 -2.10
N ASP A 119 2.13 -1.32 -1.18
CA ASP A 119 2.17 -1.14 0.27
C ASP A 119 3.58 -0.88 0.84
N GLU A 120 4.57 -0.66 -0.03
CA GLU A 120 5.97 -0.51 0.33
C GLU A 120 6.67 0.58 -0.50
N ASP A 121 7.80 1.07 0.00
CA ASP A 121 8.66 2.00 -0.73
C ASP A 121 9.37 1.29 -1.89
N LEU A 122 9.19 1.79 -3.12
CA LEU A 122 9.78 1.19 -4.32
C LEU A 122 11.17 1.75 -4.64
N ARG A 123 12.15 0.87 -4.84
CA ARG A 123 13.54 1.24 -5.18
C ARG A 123 13.82 1.18 -6.68
N LEU A 124 13.27 2.13 -7.43
CA LEU A 124 13.35 2.15 -8.91
C LEU A 124 14.78 2.23 -9.50
N GLY A 125 15.79 2.60 -8.73
CA GLY A 125 17.17 2.69 -9.22
C GLY A 125 18.09 1.57 -8.75
N ASP A 126 17.56 0.48 -8.19
CA ASP A 126 18.40 -0.62 -7.69
C ASP A 126 19.06 -1.39 -8.85
N GLU A 127 20.39 -1.56 -8.78
CA GLU A 127 21.21 -2.21 -9.82
C GLU A 127 21.10 -3.74 -9.80
N GLU A 128 20.47 -4.31 -8.76
CA GLU A 128 20.27 -5.76 -8.64
C GLU A 128 19.40 -6.33 -9.78
N PHE A 129 18.59 -5.48 -10.41
CA PHE A 129 17.81 -5.79 -11.60
C PHE A 129 18.33 -4.93 -12.76
N SER A 130 18.45 -5.52 -13.96
CA SER A 130 18.79 -4.75 -15.17
C SER A 130 17.93 -3.48 -15.19
N GLY A 131 18.56 -2.30 -15.17
CA GLY A 131 17.95 -1.07 -14.65
C GLY A 131 16.50 -0.84 -15.07
N THR A 132 15.71 -0.27 -14.17
CA THR A 132 14.23 -0.17 -14.30
C THR A 132 13.71 0.39 -15.61
N LEU A 133 14.51 1.19 -16.31
CA LEU A 133 14.16 1.75 -17.60
C LEU A 133 15.29 1.54 -18.60
N ASP A 134 14.95 0.96 -19.75
CA ASP A 134 15.86 0.78 -20.87
C ASP A 134 15.23 1.29 -22.18
N VAL A 135 16.09 1.65 -23.13
CA VAL A 135 15.70 2.18 -24.44
C VAL A 135 16.33 1.32 -25.52
N ARG A 136 15.48 0.64 -26.29
CA ARG A 136 15.89 -0.21 -27.40
C ARG A 136 15.52 0.41 -28.75
N PRO A 137 16.49 0.58 -29.67
CA PRO A 137 16.17 0.94 -31.04
C PRO A 137 15.35 -0.17 -31.71
N GLY A 138 14.39 0.20 -32.55
CA GLY A 138 13.58 -0.78 -33.29
C GLY A 138 12.22 -1.09 -32.67
N GLU A 139 11.54 -2.04 -33.30
CA GLU A 139 10.27 -2.56 -32.78
C GLU A 139 10.51 -3.64 -31.71
N SER A 140 9.56 -3.78 -30.79
CA SER A 140 9.62 -4.78 -29.74
C SER A 140 9.73 -6.20 -30.33
N GLY A 141 10.64 -7.01 -29.79
CA GLY A 141 10.89 -8.38 -30.25
C GLY A 141 11.80 -8.49 -31.48
N GLN A 142 12.34 -7.37 -31.98
CA GLN A 142 13.37 -7.40 -33.02
C GLN A 142 14.77 -7.47 -32.37
N ASP A 143 15.49 -8.57 -32.63
CA ASP A 143 16.87 -8.76 -32.12
C ASP A 143 17.90 -7.85 -32.84
N HIS A 144 17.58 -7.35 -34.02
CA HIS A 144 18.45 -6.49 -34.82
C HIS A 144 17.65 -5.52 -35.68
N ALA A 145 17.80 -4.22 -35.43
CA ALA A 145 17.17 -3.12 -36.19
C ALA A 145 18.24 -2.26 -36.88
N PRO A 146 18.90 -2.75 -37.97
CA PRO A 146 19.96 -2.02 -38.63
C PRO A 146 19.41 -0.73 -39.29
N GLY A 147 19.98 0.43 -38.91
CA GLY A 147 19.60 1.74 -39.45
C GLY A 147 18.56 2.51 -38.63
N ASP A 148 18.12 1.97 -37.49
CA ASP A 148 17.18 2.59 -36.55
C ASP A 148 17.89 3.00 -35.26
N ASP A 149 19.14 3.44 -35.35
CA ASP A 149 19.92 3.85 -34.19
C ASP A 149 19.25 5.03 -33.48
N VAL A 150 19.10 4.89 -32.16
CA VAL A 150 18.54 5.90 -31.28
C VAL A 150 19.52 6.10 -30.12
N SER A 151 20.00 7.32 -29.96
CA SER A 151 20.85 7.70 -28.84
C SER A 151 20.01 8.15 -27.66
N TRP A 152 20.17 7.51 -26.50
CA TRP A 152 19.64 8.01 -25.23
C TRP A 152 20.60 9.04 -24.63
N LEU A 153 20.17 10.30 -24.57
CA LEU A 153 21.04 11.44 -24.27
C LEU A 153 21.20 11.75 -22.77
N ASN A 154 20.29 11.27 -21.92
CA ASN A 154 20.24 11.64 -20.51
C ASN A 154 20.06 10.43 -19.56
N GLY A 155 20.64 9.28 -19.94
CA GLY A 155 20.56 8.04 -19.14
C GLY A 155 21.01 8.24 -17.69
N ASP A 156 22.14 8.91 -17.45
CA ASP A 156 22.68 9.14 -16.10
C ASP A 156 21.76 10.01 -15.23
N GLU A 157 21.11 11.02 -15.84
CA GLU A 157 20.16 11.89 -15.15
C GLU A 157 18.91 11.09 -14.75
N VAL A 158 18.41 10.24 -15.65
CA VAL A 158 17.27 9.37 -15.38
C VAL A 158 17.60 8.37 -14.28
N ALA A 159 18.75 7.70 -14.35
CA ALA A 159 19.20 6.77 -13.32
C ALA A 159 19.30 7.47 -11.95
N SER A 160 19.87 8.68 -11.92
CA SER A 160 19.96 9.49 -10.70
C SER A 160 18.59 9.88 -10.14
N ALA A 161 17.63 10.20 -11.00
CA ALA A 161 16.26 10.53 -10.59
C ALA A 161 15.50 9.30 -10.08
N LEU A 162 15.79 8.11 -10.59
CA LEU A 162 15.19 6.85 -10.14
C LEU A 162 15.82 6.31 -8.85
N ALA A 163 17.04 6.72 -8.50
CA ALA A 163 17.79 6.20 -7.36
C ALA A 163 17.11 6.34 -5.97
N PRO A 164 16.47 7.47 -5.61
CA PRO A 164 15.77 7.56 -4.32
C PRO A 164 14.59 6.56 -4.25
N PRO A 165 14.22 6.04 -3.06
CA PRO A 165 13.00 5.26 -2.93
C PRO A 165 11.78 6.11 -3.30
N LEU A 166 10.76 5.50 -3.91
CA LEU A 166 9.46 6.10 -4.19
C LEU A 166 8.47 5.63 -3.12
N PRO A 167 8.02 6.52 -2.21
CA PRO A 167 7.13 6.12 -1.12
C PRO A 167 5.78 5.57 -1.60
N GLU A 168 5.10 4.79 -0.75
CA GLU A 168 3.71 4.37 -0.98
C GLU A 168 2.81 5.57 -1.30
N GLY A 169 1.96 5.42 -2.32
CA GLY A 169 0.98 6.42 -2.75
C GLY A 169 1.56 7.59 -3.57
N GLU A 170 2.88 7.72 -3.64
CA GLU A 170 3.56 8.81 -4.32
C GLU A 170 3.81 8.51 -5.81
N GLU A 171 4.13 9.57 -6.55
CA GLU A 171 4.44 9.51 -7.97
C GLU A 171 5.81 10.11 -8.28
N ARG A 172 6.51 9.53 -9.25
CA ARG A 172 7.73 10.10 -9.82
C ARG A 172 7.68 10.09 -11.33
N THR A 173 7.92 11.26 -11.93
CA THR A 173 8.08 11.41 -13.37
C THR A 173 9.55 11.68 -13.71
N VAL A 174 10.09 10.93 -14.68
CA VAL A 174 11.43 11.12 -15.21
C VAL A 174 11.39 11.47 -16.70
N PRO A 175 12.18 12.46 -17.16
CA PRO A 175 12.27 12.79 -18.57
C PRO A 175 13.30 11.89 -19.28
N VAL A 176 12.91 11.28 -20.39
CA VAL A 176 13.80 10.55 -21.30
C VAL A 176 14.02 11.40 -22.54
N ARG A 177 15.28 11.63 -22.90
CA ARG A 177 15.65 12.41 -24.08
C ARG A 177 16.36 11.54 -25.10
N LEU A 178 15.75 11.42 -26.28
CA LEU A 178 16.22 10.57 -27.35
C LEU A 178 16.62 11.39 -28.57
N LYS A 179 17.58 10.88 -29.34
CA LYS A 179 17.92 11.41 -30.66
C LYS A 179 17.94 10.26 -31.66
N PRO A 180 16.96 10.19 -32.59
CA PRO A 180 16.99 9.21 -33.64
C PRO A 180 17.92 9.66 -34.78
N ASP A 181 18.53 8.69 -35.46
CA ASP A 181 19.31 8.95 -36.67
C ASP A 181 18.43 9.32 -37.88
N ARG A 182 17.16 8.88 -37.86
CA ARG A 182 16.13 9.25 -38.85
C ARG A 182 14.80 9.61 -38.21
N GLU A 183 14.08 10.54 -38.81
CA GLU A 183 12.69 10.83 -38.44
C GLU A 183 11.81 9.59 -38.72
N GLY A 184 10.84 9.35 -37.83
CA GLY A 184 9.99 8.17 -37.85
C GLY A 184 10.69 6.88 -37.44
N ALA A 185 11.83 6.94 -36.73
CA ALA A 185 12.48 5.76 -36.18
C ALA A 185 11.59 5.12 -35.09
N PRO A 186 11.35 3.79 -35.16
CA PRO A 186 10.70 3.07 -34.07
C PRO A 186 11.66 2.95 -32.88
N VAL A 187 11.13 3.08 -31.67
CA VAL A 187 11.86 2.86 -30.43
C VAL A 187 10.97 2.13 -29.43
N THR A 188 11.57 1.20 -28.69
CA THR A 188 10.91 0.47 -27.61
C THR A 188 11.47 0.92 -26.27
N LEU A 189 10.61 1.35 -25.36
CA LEU A 189 10.98 1.52 -23.96
C LEU A 189 10.63 0.25 -23.20
N GLU A 190 11.59 -0.30 -22.49
CA GLU A 190 11.42 -1.46 -21.62
C GLU A 190 11.40 -0.97 -20.18
N VAL A 191 10.35 -1.29 -19.44
CA VAL A 191 10.24 -0.96 -18.02
C VAL A 191 10.23 -2.25 -17.23
N THR A 192 11.27 -2.47 -16.43
CA THR A 192 11.42 -3.65 -15.57
C THR A 192 11.41 -3.19 -14.12
N PRO A 193 10.24 -3.06 -13.47
CA PRO A 193 10.20 -2.53 -12.12
C PRO A 193 10.85 -3.51 -11.12
N PRO A 194 11.52 -3.00 -10.09
CA PRO A 194 12.17 -3.82 -9.08
C PRO A 194 11.13 -4.42 -8.13
N HIS A 195 11.30 -5.67 -7.73
CA HIS A 195 10.49 -6.32 -6.69
C HIS A 195 11.27 -7.48 -6.05
N SER A 196 10.92 -7.86 -4.82
CA SER A 196 11.55 -8.99 -4.12
C SER A 196 11.18 -10.36 -4.74
N GLY A 197 10.13 -10.39 -5.56
CA GLY A 197 9.71 -11.51 -6.40
C GLY A 197 9.87 -11.24 -7.90
N TYR A 198 8.81 -11.47 -8.67
CA TYR A 198 8.77 -11.25 -10.12
C TYR A 198 7.83 -10.09 -10.46
N ARG A 199 8.26 -9.20 -11.35
CA ARG A 199 7.40 -8.25 -12.06
C ARG A 199 7.63 -8.41 -13.55
N GLU A 200 6.55 -8.43 -14.32
CA GLU A 200 6.64 -8.50 -15.78
C GLU A 200 7.26 -7.23 -16.34
N THR A 201 8.20 -7.36 -17.28
CA THR A 201 8.69 -6.19 -18.02
C THR A 201 7.59 -5.68 -18.94
N ALA A 202 7.25 -4.40 -18.82
CA ALA A 202 6.34 -3.73 -19.72
C ALA A 202 7.09 -3.12 -20.91
N TYR A 203 6.61 -3.40 -22.12
CA TYR A 203 7.16 -2.90 -23.37
C TYR A 203 6.26 -1.81 -23.94
N PHE A 204 6.84 -0.66 -24.28
CA PHE A 204 6.15 0.46 -24.90
C PHE A 204 6.75 0.76 -26.27
N GLN A 205 5.96 0.61 -27.32
CA GLN A 205 6.36 0.93 -28.69
C GLN A 205 6.02 2.38 -29.02
N LEU A 206 7.04 3.15 -29.41
CA LEU A 206 6.91 4.53 -29.84
C LEU A 206 7.48 4.72 -31.26
N THR A 207 7.12 5.83 -31.89
CA THR A 207 7.69 6.32 -33.14
C THR A 207 8.15 7.76 -32.95
N LEU A 208 9.39 8.06 -33.33
CA LEU A 208 10.01 9.37 -33.17
C LEU A 208 9.89 10.19 -34.47
N GLY A 209 8.70 10.73 -34.76
CA GLY A 209 8.41 11.53 -35.96
C GLY A 209 6.92 11.76 -36.17
#